data_AF-A0A6H9KXR5-F1
#
_entry.id   AF-A0A6H9KXR5-F1
#
_cell.length_a   1.000
_cell.length_b   1.000
_cell.length_c   1.000
_cell.angle_alpha   90.00
_cell.angle_beta   90.00
_cell.angle_gamma   90.00
#
_symmetry.space_group_name_H-M   'P 1'
#
loop_
_entity.id
_entity.type
_entity.pdbx_description
1 polymer ?
#
loop_
_entity_poly.entity_id
_entity_poly.type
_entity_poly.pdbx_seq_one_letter_code
_entity_poly.pdbx_strand_id
1 'polypeptide(L)'
;MFFSIVSFSVIIIAIGGLISALQVANYPIGSTIKHWWQEAVEAWSAAPKNGWLSKKTIRNLSYFLGLDLVVVLALTGLIQPWLFNQNMSGFLLILHMTAAPFFAISLALVALYWSYAQRYSGEKNRLIMKIKLCFWSVLFLGVLVILSSALSMFPVAGSSAQQVLISLHKYGALLLVVIILMHIYYLTLLKIKPAKKAKSKSIK
;
A
#
# COMPACT_ATOMS: atom_id res chain seq x y z
N MET A 1 -4.57 -1.99 -20.98
CA MET A 1 -3.12 -1.97 -21.24
C MET A 1 -2.50 -0.57 -21.08
N PHE A 2 -3.05 0.30 -20.21
CA PHE A 2 -2.66 1.71 -20.05
C PHE A 2 -2.13 2.07 -18.65
N PHE A 3 -1.99 1.10 -17.74
CA PHE A 3 -1.54 1.33 -16.36
C PHE A 3 -0.06 0.99 -16.09
N SER A 4 0.73 0.61 -17.12
CA SER A 4 2.15 0.26 -16.94
C SER A 4 3.13 1.40 -17.26
N ILE A 5 2.64 2.59 -17.65
CA ILE A 5 3.49 3.71 -18.11
C ILE A 5 3.56 4.85 -17.07
N VAL A 6 2.60 4.97 -16.15
CA VAL A 6 2.51 6.12 -15.23
C VAL A 6 3.42 5.95 -13.99
N SER A 7 3.78 4.73 -13.58
CA SER A 7 4.69 4.53 -12.42
C SER A 7 6.17 4.56 -12.78
N PHE A 8 6.57 4.23 -14.02
CA PHE A 8 7.96 4.34 -14.47
C PHE A 8 8.36 5.77 -14.84
N SER A 9 7.42 6.58 -15.32
CA SER A 9 7.69 7.95 -15.78
C SER A 9 7.99 8.91 -14.62
N VAL A 10 7.36 8.77 -13.46
CA VAL A 10 7.63 9.65 -12.30
C VAL A 10 9.03 9.42 -11.69
N ILE A 11 9.50 8.17 -11.69
CA ILE A 11 10.83 7.83 -11.15
C ILE A 11 11.95 8.19 -12.15
N ILE A 12 11.73 8.00 -13.46
CA ILE A 12 12.68 8.41 -14.50
C ILE A 12 12.76 9.94 -14.63
N ILE A 13 11.65 10.66 -14.48
CA ILE A 13 11.65 12.13 -14.47
C ILE A 13 12.32 12.67 -13.19
N ALA A 14 12.12 12.04 -12.04
CA ALA A 14 12.77 12.43 -10.79
C ALA A 14 14.29 12.18 -10.81
N ILE A 15 14.74 11.03 -11.33
CA ILE A 15 16.16 10.68 -11.43
C ILE A 15 16.83 11.46 -12.58
N GLY A 16 16.17 11.59 -13.73
CA GLY A 16 16.65 12.37 -14.88
C GLY A 16 16.73 13.87 -14.58
N GLY A 17 15.77 14.41 -13.82
CA GLY A 17 15.79 15.79 -13.32
C GLY A 17 16.90 16.02 -12.29
N LEU A 18 17.15 15.05 -11.40
CA LEU A 18 18.24 15.13 -10.43
C LEU A 18 19.63 15.03 -11.08
N ILE A 19 19.81 14.14 -12.07
CA ILE A 19 21.07 14.00 -12.82
C ILE A 19 21.31 15.23 -13.71
N SER A 20 20.28 15.76 -14.37
CA SER A 20 20.39 16.99 -15.18
C SER A 20 20.67 18.23 -14.31
N ALA A 21 20.10 18.31 -13.10
CA ALA A 21 20.38 19.38 -12.14
C ALA A 21 21.82 19.31 -11.59
N LEU A 22 22.37 18.10 -11.43
CA LEU A 22 23.75 17.90 -10.96
C LEU A 22 24.79 18.08 -12.06
N GLN A 23 24.43 17.90 -13.33
CA GLN A 23 25.36 18.06 -14.47
C GLN A 23 25.44 19.50 -15.01
N VAL A 24 24.45 20.36 -14.74
CA VAL A 24 24.37 21.70 -15.35
C VAL A 24 24.89 22.84 -14.44
N ALA A 25 24.94 22.70 -13.13
CA ALA A 25 25.04 23.86 -12.24
C ALA A 25 26.34 23.93 -11.43
N ASN A 26 27.41 24.43 -12.06
CA ASN A 26 28.41 25.22 -11.34
C ASN A 26 27.89 26.67 -11.15
N TYR A 27 26.70 26.82 -10.56
CA TYR A 27 25.93 28.07 -10.48
C TYR A 27 25.41 28.34 -9.05
N PRO A 28 25.25 29.61 -8.64
CA PRO A 28 25.04 29.98 -7.24
C PRO A 28 23.61 29.68 -6.78
N ILE A 29 23.51 28.80 -5.78
CA ILE A 29 22.30 28.18 -5.21
C ILE A 29 21.25 29.18 -4.65
N GLY A 30 21.64 30.43 -4.36
CA GLY A 30 20.78 31.37 -3.62
C GLY A 30 19.60 31.98 -4.39
N SER A 31 19.76 32.27 -5.68
CA SER A 31 18.72 32.99 -6.45
C SER A 31 17.64 32.07 -7.03
N THR A 32 18.01 30.84 -7.38
CA THR A 32 17.10 29.84 -7.98
C THR A 32 16.07 29.33 -6.97
N ILE A 33 16.47 29.12 -5.71
CA ILE A 33 15.57 28.66 -4.65
C ILE A 33 14.46 29.68 -4.39
N LYS A 34 14.77 30.98 -4.43
CA LYS A 34 13.79 32.04 -4.13
C LYS A 34 12.73 32.18 -5.22
N HIS A 35 13.12 32.06 -6.49
CA HIS A 35 12.19 32.08 -7.63
C HIS A 35 11.29 30.85 -7.63
N TRP A 36 11.88 29.65 -7.47
CA TRP A 36 11.13 28.40 -7.34
C TRP A 36 10.17 28.41 -6.16
N TRP A 37 10.55 29.03 -5.05
CA TRP A 37 9.68 29.17 -3.88
C TRP A 37 8.47 30.06 -4.16
N GLN A 38 8.67 31.18 -4.87
CA GLN A 38 7.57 32.10 -5.20
C GLN A 38 6.61 31.47 -6.22
N GLU A 39 7.12 30.83 -7.27
CA GLU A 39 6.28 30.12 -8.24
C GLU A 39 5.51 28.95 -7.61
N ALA A 40 6.14 28.20 -6.69
CA ALA A 40 5.49 27.13 -5.96
C ALA A 40 4.39 27.64 -5.01
N VAL A 41 4.62 28.78 -4.34
CA VAL A 41 3.63 29.42 -3.45
C VAL A 41 2.46 30.02 -4.24
N GLU A 42 2.72 30.62 -5.40
CA GLU A 42 1.68 31.14 -6.30
C GLU A 42 0.87 30.01 -6.93
N ALA A 43 1.52 28.93 -7.38
CA ALA A 43 0.83 27.73 -7.85
C ALA A 43 0.04 27.03 -6.73
N TRP A 44 0.55 27.04 -5.50
CA TRP A 44 -0.15 26.51 -4.31
C TRP A 44 -1.38 27.34 -3.94
N SER A 45 -1.29 28.66 -4.04
CA SER A 45 -2.39 29.58 -3.71
C SER A 45 -3.43 29.71 -4.83
N ALA A 46 -3.06 29.39 -6.08
CA ALA A 46 -3.97 29.29 -7.22
C ALA A 46 -4.69 27.93 -7.35
N ALA A 47 -4.39 26.96 -6.46
CA ALA A 47 -5.00 25.64 -6.49
C ALA A 47 -6.54 25.72 -6.27
N PRO A 48 -7.36 24.96 -7.03
CA PRO A 48 -8.81 25.02 -6.95
C PRO A 48 -9.36 24.79 -5.53
N LYS A 49 -10.35 25.59 -5.11
CA LYS A 49 -11.02 25.50 -3.79
C LYS A 49 -11.69 24.13 -3.52
N ASN A 50 -11.93 23.32 -4.55
CA ASN A 50 -12.16 21.88 -4.42
C ASN A 50 -10.80 21.17 -4.37
N GLY A 51 -10.18 21.19 -3.17
CA GLY A 51 -8.81 20.77 -2.90
C GLY A 51 -8.26 19.68 -3.82
N TRP A 52 -7.08 19.97 -4.38
CA TRP A 52 -6.31 19.24 -5.38
C TRP A 52 -6.20 17.71 -5.22
N LEU A 53 -6.52 17.17 -4.03
CA LEU A 53 -6.73 15.75 -3.79
C LEU A 53 -8.09 15.52 -3.11
N SER A 54 -9.12 15.19 -3.90
CA SER A 54 -10.42 14.82 -3.34
C SER A 54 -10.27 13.63 -2.37
N LYS A 55 -11.05 13.58 -1.29
CA LYS A 55 -11.06 12.44 -0.34
C LYS A 55 -11.21 11.09 -1.06
N LYS A 56 -11.99 11.06 -2.15
CA LYS A 56 -12.19 9.89 -3.00
C LYS A 56 -10.91 9.49 -3.74
N THR A 57 -10.15 10.46 -4.25
CA THR A 57 -8.87 10.24 -4.94
C THR A 57 -7.84 9.62 -3.99
N ILE A 58 -7.61 10.21 -2.81
CA ILE A 58 -6.65 9.70 -1.82
C ILE A 58 -7.02 8.28 -1.40
N ARG A 59 -8.31 8.04 -1.12
CA ARG A 59 -8.82 6.73 -0.73
C ARG A 59 -8.57 5.64 -1.77
N ASN A 60 -8.75 5.96 -3.05
CA ASN A 60 -8.52 5.00 -4.13
C ASN A 60 -7.02 4.78 -4.35
N LEU A 61 -6.23 5.87 -4.32
CA LEU A 61 -4.79 5.80 -4.51
C LEU A 61 -4.11 4.96 -3.42
N SER A 62 -4.46 5.16 -2.14
CA SER A 62 -3.91 4.38 -1.03
C SER A 62 -4.26 2.89 -1.11
N TYR A 63 -5.44 2.56 -1.66
CA TYR A 63 -5.83 1.17 -1.86
C TYR A 63 -4.99 0.49 -2.95
N PHE A 64 -4.89 1.12 -4.14
CA PHE A 64 -4.12 0.55 -5.25
C PHE A 64 -2.63 0.52 -4.97
N LEU A 65 -2.07 1.61 -4.43
CA LEU A 65 -0.68 1.66 -3.99
C LEU A 65 -0.37 0.56 -2.98
N GLY A 66 -1.27 0.33 -2.02
CA GLY A 66 -1.13 -0.75 -1.04
C GLY A 66 -1.07 -2.13 -1.70
N LEU A 67 -1.91 -2.39 -2.70
CA LEU A 67 -1.88 -3.65 -3.45
C LEU A 67 -0.59 -3.82 -4.26
N ASP A 68 -0.16 -2.79 -4.97
CA ASP A 68 1.07 -2.82 -5.77
C ASP A 68 2.30 -3.08 -4.87
N LEU A 69 2.36 -2.42 -3.71
CA LEU A 69 3.43 -2.61 -2.73
C LEU A 69 3.40 -4.01 -2.10
N VAL A 70 2.22 -4.58 -1.83
CA VAL A 70 2.11 -5.98 -1.37
C VAL A 70 2.67 -6.93 -2.41
N VAL A 71 2.41 -6.70 -3.71
CA VAL A 71 2.98 -7.53 -4.78
C VAL A 71 4.50 -7.42 -4.78
N VAL A 72 5.07 -6.21 -4.73
CA VAL A 72 6.53 -6.02 -4.66
C VAL A 72 7.14 -6.72 -3.44
N LEU A 73 6.55 -6.53 -2.25
CA LEU A 73 7.02 -7.15 -1.01
C LEU A 73 6.88 -8.67 -1.02
N ALA A 74 5.78 -9.21 -1.57
CA ALA A 74 5.57 -10.65 -1.68
C ALA A 74 6.54 -11.29 -2.67
N LEU A 75 6.76 -10.68 -3.83
CA LEU A 75 7.71 -11.18 -4.82
C LEU A 75 9.14 -11.16 -4.26
N THR A 76 9.57 -10.03 -3.72
CA THR A 76 10.92 -9.92 -3.14
C THR A 76 11.10 -10.81 -1.91
N GLY A 77 10.08 -10.91 -1.05
CA GLY A 77 10.12 -11.61 0.23
C GLY A 77 9.92 -13.13 0.17
N LEU A 78 9.13 -13.62 -0.78
CA LEU A 78 8.75 -15.03 -0.86
C LEU A 78 9.55 -15.79 -1.91
N ILE A 79 9.96 -15.17 -3.02
CA ILE A 79 10.64 -15.86 -4.12
C ILE A 79 11.94 -16.53 -3.66
N GLN A 80 12.85 -15.81 -3.00
CA GLN A 80 14.15 -16.38 -2.61
C GLN A 80 14.03 -17.52 -1.59
N PRO A 81 13.32 -17.35 -0.46
CA PRO A 81 13.22 -18.42 0.54
C PRO A 81 12.44 -19.65 0.02
N TRP A 82 11.43 -19.48 -0.82
CA TRP A 82 10.62 -20.60 -1.30
C TRP A 82 11.18 -21.32 -2.52
N LEU A 83 11.68 -20.58 -3.53
CA LEU A 83 12.17 -21.22 -4.76
C LEU A 83 13.62 -21.68 -4.64
N PHE A 84 14.45 -20.95 -3.90
CA PHE A 84 15.89 -21.17 -3.87
C PHE A 84 16.42 -21.60 -2.51
N ASN A 85 15.56 -21.67 -1.47
CA ASN A 85 15.95 -21.96 -0.09
C ASN A 85 17.10 -21.06 0.42
N GLN A 86 17.14 -19.81 -0.07
CA GLN A 86 18.17 -18.83 0.25
C GLN A 86 17.57 -17.68 1.06
N ASN A 87 18.39 -17.10 1.94
CA ASN A 87 18.04 -15.85 2.61
C ASN A 87 18.03 -14.68 1.61
N MET A 88 17.17 -13.70 1.86
CA MET A 88 17.13 -12.50 1.03
C MET A 88 18.45 -11.75 1.10
N SER A 89 18.99 -11.38 -0.06
CA SER A 89 20.27 -10.70 -0.16
C SER A 89 20.34 -9.77 -1.39
N GLY A 90 21.34 -8.89 -1.42
CA GLY A 90 21.62 -8.01 -2.55
C GLY A 90 20.47 -7.04 -2.87
N PHE A 91 20.20 -6.84 -4.16
CA PHE A 91 19.20 -5.88 -4.65
C PHE A 91 17.76 -6.20 -4.20
N LEU A 92 17.40 -7.48 -4.06
CA LEU A 92 16.06 -7.86 -3.62
C LEU A 92 15.80 -7.43 -2.17
N LEU A 93 16.80 -7.53 -1.31
CA LEU A 93 16.71 -7.04 0.06
C LEU A 93 16.54 -5.52 0.11
N ILE A 94 17.34 -4.76 -0.67
CA ILE A 94 17.24 -3.30 -0.74
C ILE A 94 15.85 -2.87 -1.20
N LEU A 95 15.33 -3.50 -2.25
CA LEU A 95 14.00 -3.21 -2.78
C LEU A 95 12.90 -3.52 -1.75
N HIS A 96 12.98 -4.67 -1.08
CA HIS A 96 12.02 -5.08 -0.06
C HIS A 96 11.99 -4.09 1.13
N MET A 97 13.17 -3.76 1.66
CA MET A 97 13.32 -2.84 2.79
C MET A 97 12.85 -1.42 2.42
N THR A 98 13.07 -1.00 1.17
CA THR A 98 12.63 0.32 0.69
C THR A 98 11.11 0.36 0.48
N ALA A 99 10.49 -0.71 -0.02
CA ALA A 99 9.05 -0.77 -0.24
C ALA A 99 8.24 -0.86 1.08
N ALA A 100 8.81 -1.46 2.13
CA ALA A 100 8.15 -1.68 3.42
C ALA A 100 7.57 -0.41 4.10
N PRO A 101 8.30 0.73 4.23
CA PRO A 101 7.74 1.94 4.84
C PRO A 101 6.59 2.53 4.02
N PHE A 102 6.66 2.49 2.69
CA PHE A 102 5.54 2.95 1.85
C PHE A 102 4.31 2.07 2.04
N PHE A 103 4.50 0.76 2.20
CA PHE A 103 3.40 -0.15 2.50
C PHE A 103 2.76 0.18 3.85
N ALA A 104 3.56 0.44 4.87
CA ALA A 104 3.07 0.84 6.20
C ALA A 104 2.22 2.13 6.14
N ILE A 105 2.69 3.15 5.41
CA ILE A 105 1.95 4.40 5.21
C ILE A 105 0.64 4.12 4.46
N SER A 106 0.68 3.33 3.39
CA SER A 106 -0.50 3.00 2.60
C SER A 106 -1.53 2.23 3.42
N LEU A 107 -1.08 1.27 4.24
CA LEU A 107 -1.93 0.50 5.14
C LEU A 107 -2.62 1.40 6.18
N ALA A 108 -1.88 2.36 6.76
CA ALA A 108 -2.44 3.34 7.69
C ALA A 108 -3.51 4.22 7.01
N LEU A 109 -3.27 4.69 5.79
CA LEU A 109 -4.26 5.44 5.02
C LEU A 109 -5.50 4.59 4.70
N VAL A 110 -5.32 3.34 4.30
CA VAL A 110 -6.45 2.41 4.07
C VAL A 110 -7.26 2.23 5.36
N ALA A 111 -6.62 2.06 6.51
CA ALA A 111 -7.31 1.97 7.80
C ALA A 111 -8.13 3.22 8.11
N LEU A 112 -7.53 4.42 7.96
CA LEU A 112 -8.21 5.69 8.24
C LEU A 112 -9.41 5.94 7.32
N TYR A 113 -9.27 5.70 6.02
CA TYR A 113 -10.32 6.03 5.06
C TYR A 113 -11.43 4.97 4.94
N TRP A 114 -11.15 3.70 5.28
CA TRP A 114 -12.11 2.61 5.08
C TRP A 114 -12.68 2.01 6.37
N SER A 115 -12.06 2.21 7.53
CA SER A 115 -12.52 1.60 8.80
C SER A 115 -13.99 1.86 9.12
N TYR A 116 -14.47 3.10 8.91
CA TYR A 116 -15.87 3.45 9.16
C TYR A 116 -16.84 2.61 8.30
N ALA A 117 -16.55 2.44 7.02
CA ALA A 117 -17.36 1.62 6.11
C ALA A 117 -17.29 0.11 6.42
N GLN A 118 -16.23 -0.33 7.10
CA GLN A 118 -15.99 -1.73 7.45
C GLN A 118 -16.46 -2.11 8.87
N ARG A 119 -17.20 -1.22 9.55
CA ARG A 119 -17.85 -1.53 10.83
C ARG A 119 -18.90 -2.61 10.68
N TYR A 120 -18.96 -3.55 11.62
CA TYR A 120 -20.07 -4.49 11.71
C TYR A 120 -21.32 -3.76 12.22
N SER A 121 -22.36 -3.66 11.40
CA SER A 121 -23.64 -3.07 11.78
C SER A 121 -24.78 -3.82 11.09
N GLY A 122 -25.42 -4.74 11.83
CA GLY A 122 -26.65 -5.43 11.40
C GLY A 122 -26.59 -6.21 10.08
N GLU A 123 -25.40 -6.42 9.50
CA GLU A 123 -25.25 -6.99 8.15
C GLU A 123 -25.68 -8.46 8.12
N LYS A 124 -26.79 -8.75 7.42
CA LYS A 124 -27.24 -10.14 7.19
C LYS A 124 -26.53 -10.81 6.01
N ASN A 125 -25.89 -10.05 5.13
CA ASN A 125 -25.21 -10.59 3.96
C ASN A 125 -23.87 -11.22 4.35
N ARG A 126 -23.81 -12.56 4.33
CA ARG A 126 -22.61 -13.34 4.65
C ARG A 126 -21.38 -12.94 3.83
N LEU A 127 -21.55 -12.49 2.57
CA LEU A 127 -20.44 -12.05 1.74
C LEU A 127 -19.85 -10.72 2.23
N ILE A 128 -20.70 -9.77 2.62
CA ILE A 128 -20.25 -8.49 3.20
C ILE A 128 -19.54 -8.73 4.53
N MET A 129 -20.05 -9.65 5.36
CA MET A 129 -19.38 -10.03 6.60
C MET A 129 -17.98 -10.62 6.36
N LYS A 130 -17.82 -11.50 5.35
CA LYS A 130 -16.51 -12.04 4.96
C LYS A 130 -15.55 -10.96 4.48
N ILE A 131 -16.02 -9.99 3.69
CA ILE A 131 -15.21 -8.85 3.24
C ILE A 131 -14.72 -8.01 4.42
N LYS A 132 -15.62 -7.69 5.36
CA LYS A 132 -15.30 -6.96 6.59
C LYS A 132 -14.29 -7.72 7.45
N LEU A 133 -14.47 -9.03 7.60
CA LEU A 133 -13.52 -9.90 8.32
C LEU A 133 -12.14 -9.86 7.67
N CYS A 134 -12.06 -10.09 6.36
CA CYS A 134 -10.79 -10.01 5.64
C CYS A 134 -10.13 -8.64 5.79
N PHE A 135 -10.89 -7.54 5.72
CA PHE A 135 -10.35 -6.18 5.91
C PHE A 135 -9.67 -6.02 7.28
N TRP A 136 -10.36 -6.38 8.36
CA TRP A 136 -9.81 -6.28 9.71
C TRP A 136 -8.63 -7.22 9.92
N SER A 137 -8.68 -8.43 9.35
CA SER A 137 -7.56 -9.37 9.36
C SER A 137 -6.33 -8.83 8.62
N VAL A 138 -6.51 -8.16 7.47
CA VAL A 138 -5.41 -7.50 6.74
C VAL A 138 -4.77 -6.40 7.58
N LEU A 139 -5.57 -5.56 8.25
CA LEU A 139 -5.02 -4.51 9.11
C LEU A 139 -4.24 -5.09 10.30
N PHE A 140 -4.81 -6.07 10.99
CA PHE A 140 -4.16 -6.72 12.13
C PHE A 140 -2.87 -7.42 11.72
N LEU A 141 -2.91 -8.26 10.68
CA LEU A 141 -1.73 -8.98 10.19
C LEU A 141 -0.70 -8.03 9.58
N GLY A 142 -1.11 -6.97 8.90
CA GLY A 142 -0.20 -5.97 8.36
C GLY A 142 0.60 -5.29 9.48
N VAL A 143 -0.06 -4.87 10.56
CA VAL A 143 0.63 -4.34 11.75
C VAL A 143 1.54 -5.38 12.39
N LEU A 144 1.08 -6.62 12.57
CA LEU A 144 1.88 -7.72 13.11
C LEU A 144 3.16 -7.97 12.28
N VAL A 145 3.05 -7.99 10.96
CA VAL A 145 4.17 -8.21 10.02
C VAL A 145 5.16 -7.03 10.06
N ILE A 146 4.67 -5.79 10.12
CA ILE A 146 5.50 -4.60 10.23
C ILE A 146 6.26 -4.59 11.56
N LEU A 147 5.56 -4.82 12.68
CA LEU A 147 6.16 -4.80 14.02
C LEU A 147 7.17 -5.93 14.20
N SER A 148 6.84 -7.15 13.76
CA SER A 148 7.76 -8.28 13.85
C SER A 148 9.05 -8.04 13.06
N SER A 149 8.94 -7.46 11.85
CA SER A 149 10.12 -7.04 11.08
C SER A 149 10.92 -5.96 11.80
N ALA A 150 10.28 -4.86 12.20
CA ALA A 150 10.96 -3.72 12.80
C ALA A 150 11.68 -4.11 14.08
N LEU A 151 11.01 -4.87 14.96
CA LEU A 151 11.60 -5.34 16.21
C LEU A 151 12.75 -6.33 16.01
N SER A 152 12.72 -7.15 14.95
CA SER A 152 13.82 -8.09 14.65
C SER A 152 15.13 -7.38 14.27
N MET A 153 15.05 -6.14 13.81
CA MET A 153 16.21 -5.34 13.40
C MET A 153 16.94 -4.69 14.58
N PHE A 154 16.30 -4.57 15.75
CA PHE A 154 16.92 -4.00 16.92
C PHE A 154 17.47 -5.09 17.84
N PRO A 155 18.61 -4.86 18.51
CA PRO A 155 19.17 -5.79 19.50
C PRO A 155 18.42 -5.70 20.85
N VAL A 156 17.10 -5.52 20.82
CA VAL A 156 16.25 -5.37 22.02
C VAL A 156 15.87 -6.71 22.63
N ALA A 157 16.00 -7.80 21.87
CA ALA A 157 15.60 -9.14 22.27
C ALA A 157 16.77 -10.12 22.08
N GLY A 158 16.86 -11.14 22.94
CA GLY A 158 17.88 -12.19 22.79
C GLY A 158 17.73 -12.98 21.49
N SER A 159 18.74 -13.77 21.13
CA SER A 159 18.79 -14.54 19.86
C SER A 159 17.54 -15.39 19.61
N SER A 160 17.04 -16.07 20.64
CA SER A 160 15.80 -16.88 20.56
C SER A 160 14.59 -16.02 20.18
N ALA A 161 14.43 -14.84 20.79
CA ALA A 161 13.33 -13.94 20.51
C ALA A 161 13.41 -13.33 19.10
N GLN A 162 14.61 -13.02 18.61
CA GLN A 162 14.81 -12.57 17.22
C GLN A 162 14.38 -13.63 16.20
N GLN A 163 14.70 -14.91 16.45
CA GLN A 163 14.26 -16.01 15.57
C GLN A 163 12.73 -16.16 15.56
N VAL A 164 12.08 -15.97 16.71
CA VAL A 164 10.62 -15.95 16.79
C VAL A 164 10.04 -14.78 15.99
N LEU A 165 10.61 -13.57 16.10
CA LEU A 165 10.17 -12.39 15.34
C LEU A 165 10.32 -12.59 13.82
N ILE A 166 11.44 -13.15 13.37
CA ILE A 166 11.68 -13.48 11.95
C ILE A 166 10.67 -14.54 11.46
N SER A 167 10.41 -15.56 12.27
CA SER A 167 9.42 -16.59 11.94
C SER A 167 8.01 -16.00 11.86
N LEU A 168 7.65 -15.13 12.82
CA LEU A 168 6.37 -14.44 12.85
C LEU A 168 6.19 -13.53 11.63
N HIS A 169 7.24 -12.81 11.23
CA HIS A 169 7.25 -12.01 10.02
C HIS A 169 7.03 -12.89 8.77
N LYS A 170 7.79 -13.98 8.62
CA LYS A 170 7.71 -14.88 7.46
C LYS A 170 6.32 -15.51 7.30
N TYR A 171 5.82 -16.15 8.34
CA TYR A 171 4.52 -16.84 8.29
C TYR A 171 3.34 -15.85 8.31
N GLY A 172 3.49 -14.73 9.03
CA GLY A 172 2.52 -13.64 9.02
C GLY A 172 2.36 -12.99 7.65
N ALA A 173 3.47 -12.75 6.93
CA ALA A 173 3.46 -12.19 5.58
C ALA A 173 2.79 -13.14 4.59
N LEU A 174 3.08 -14.45 4.67
CA LEU A 174 2.42 -15.45 3.83
C LEU A 174 0.90 -15.46 4.07
N LEU A 175 0.48 -15.50 5.34
CA LEU A 175 -0.93 -15.47 5.70
C LEU A 175 -1.61 -14.16 5.24
N LEU A 176 -0.93 -13.02 5.39
CA LEU A 176 -1.41 -11.73 4.93
C LEU A 176 -1.72 -11.74 3.42
N VAL A 177 -0.82 -12.28 2.60
CA VAL A 177 -1.04 -12.42 1.15
C VAL A 177 -2.28 -13.27 0.86
N VAL A 178 -2.44 -14.43 1.53
CA VAL A 178 -3.63 -15.29 1.36
C VAL A 178 -4.91 -14.53 1.70
N ILE A 179 -4.95 -13.80 2.82
CA ILE A 179 -6.13 -13.04 3.23
C ILE A 179 -6.43 -11.89 2.24
N ILE A 180 -5.41 -11.23 1.68
CA ILE A 180 -5.60 -10.21 0.64
C ILE A 180 -6.22 -10.81 -0.62
N LEU A 181 -5.73 -11.99 -1.07
CA LEU A 181 -6.31 -12.69 -2.21
C LEU A 181 -7.78 -13.07 -1.95
N MET A 182 -8.10 -13.56 -0.74
CA MET A 182 -9.49 -13.82 -0.34
C MET A 182 -10.35 -12.55 -0.32
N HIS A 183 -9.80 -11.43 0.16
CA HIS A 183 -10.49 -10.14 0.16
C HIS A 183 -10.86 -9.68 -1.25
N ILE A 184 -9.89 -9.74 -2.18
CA ILE A 184 -10.11 -9.40 -3.59
C ILE A 184 -11.16 -10.34 -4.21
N TYR A 185 -11.05 -11.64 -3.96
CA TYR A 185 -12.01 -12.64 -4.44
C TYR A 185 -13.44 -12.36 -3.96
N TYR A 186 -13.64 -12.01 -2.68
CA TYR A 186 -14.98 -11.67 -2.19
C TYR A 186 -15.51 -10.36 -2.75
N LEU A 187 -14.65 -9.36 -2.98
CA LEU A 187 -15.04 -8.13 -3.66
C LEU A 187 -15.48 -8.37 -5.10
N THR A 188 -14.81 -9.26 -5.85
CA THR A 188 -15.23 -9.61 -7.21
C THR A 188 -16.56 -10.36 -7.21
N LEU A 189 -16.76 -11.32 -6.30
CA LEU A 189 -18.04 -12.01 -6.13
C LEU A 189 -19.20 -11.05 -5.80
N LEU A 190 -18.94 -10.00 -4.99
CA LEU A 190 -19.96 -9.02 -4.63
C LEU A 190 -20.39 -8.19 -5.85
N LYS A 191 -19.44 -7.83 -6.74
CA LYS A 191 -19.75 -7.11 -7.98
C LYS A 191 -20.51 -7.98 -8.99
N ILE A 192 -20.21 -9.27 -9.05
CA ILE A 192 -20.81 -10.20 -10.04
C ILE A 192 -22.24 -10.57 -9.67
N LYS A 193 -22.62 -10.56 -8.38
CA LYS A 193 -23.97 -10.96 -7.95
C LYS A 193 -24.93 -9.77 -8.08
N PRO A 194 -25.68 -9.58 -9.20
CA PRO A 194 -26.68 -8.54 -9.25
C PRO A 194 -27.68 -8.77 -8.13
N ALA A 195 -28.07 -7.70 -7.45
CA ALA A 195 -29.16 -7.77 -6.49
C ALA A 195 -30.35 -8.46 -7.17
N LYS A 196 -30.80 -9.59 -6.63
CA LYS A 196 -32.06 -10.21 -7.07
C LYS A 196 -33.10 -9.11 -7.00
N LYS A 197 -33.55 -8.59 -8.15
CA LYS A 197 -34.70 -7.68 -8.22
C LYS A 197 -35.82 -8.38 -7.47
N ALA A 198 -36.20 -7.83 -6.32
CA ALA A 198 -37.37 -8.29 -5.60
C ALA A 198 -38.53 -8.26 -6.60
N LYS A 199 -39.08 -9.42 -6.94
CA LYS A 199 -40.32 -9.50 -7.70
C LYS A 199 -41.34 -8.68 -6.92
N SER A 200 -41.68 -7.50 -7.46
CA SER A 200 -42.91 -6.81 -7.12
C SER A 200 -44.03 -7.83 -7.28
N LYS A 201 -44.55 -8.35 -6.17
CA LYS A 201 -45.84 -9.04 -6.16
C LYS A 201 -46.84 -7.96 -6.51
N SER A 202 -47.23 -7.92 -7.78
CA SER A 202 -48.44 -7.22 -8.19
C SER A 202 -49.57 -7.81 -7.35
N ILE A 203 -50.18 -6.94 -6.57
CA ILE A 203 -51.46 -7.16 -5.92
C ILE A 203 -52.46 -7.40 -7.06
N LYS A 204 -53.18 -8.52 -6.99
CA LYS A 204 -54.48 -8.70 -7.61
C LYS A 204 -55.47 -8.90 -6.48
#